data_AF-A0A9X8DTS4-F1
#
_entry.id   AF-A0A9X8DTS4-F1
#
_cell.length_a   1.000
_cell.length_b   1.000
_cell.length_c   1.000
_cell.angle_alpha   90.00
_cell.angle_beta   90.00
_cell.angle_gamma   90.00
#
_symmetry.space_group_name_H-M   'P 1'
#
loop_
_entity.id
_entity.type
_entity.pdbx_description
1 polymer ?
#
loop_
_entity_poly.entity_id
_entity_poly.type
_entity_poly.pdbx_seq_one_letter_code
_entity_poly.pdbx_strand_id
1 'polypeptide(L)'
;QKHGQQERSSLHGLQRQLANPSLSINDRRRVEVQLVETLKGMYKRQQEALINDEIEREQKRCVSMRLEQSEMGKARLKRQFHSEREQYRGQIERIKEECSMALAATMAKFNMLR
;
A
#
# COMPACT_ATOMS: atom_id res chain seq x y z
N GLN A 1 8.04 24.00 18.23
CA GLN A 1 9.08 23.50 17.29
C GLN A 1 8.83 22.08 16.73
N LYS A 2 7.89 21.26 17.25
CA LYS A 2 7.64 19.89 16.76
C LYS A 2 7.07 19.80 15.32
N HIS A 3 6.28 20.77 14.87
CA HIS A 3 5.66 20.74 13.54
C HIS A 3 6.67 20.85 12.38
N GLY A 4 7.72 21.65 12.52
CA GLY A 4 8.73 21.81 11.45
C GLY A 4 9.59 20.56 11.23
N GLN A 5 9.77 19.71 12.24
CA GLN A 5 10.46 18.43 12.10
C GLN A 5 9.57 17.36 11.44
N GLN A 6 8.29 17.30 11.81
CA GLN A 6 7.31 16.40 11.18
C GLN A 6 7.09 16.71 9.70
N GLU A 7 7.05 18.00 9.35
CA GLU A 7 6.89 18.39 7.95
C GLU A 7 8.11 18.04 7.12
N ARG A 8 9.33 18.13 7.69
CA ARG A 8 10.58 17.73 7.02
C ARG A 8 10.70 16.22 6.80
N SER A 9 10.14 15.39 7.69
CA SER A 9 10.12 13.92 7.53
C SER A 9 8.94 13.41 6.70
N SER A 10 7.99 14.27 6.32
CA SER A 10 6.91 13.90 5.40
C SER A 10 7.43 13.64 3.98
N LEU A 11 6.69 12.86 3.18
CA LEU A 11 7.03 12.59 1.79
C LEU A 11 7.27 13.89 0.99
N HIS A 12 6.36 14.85 1.14
CA HIS A 12 6.46 16.16 0.49
C HIS A 12 7.65 16.98 1.03
N GLY A 13 7.94 16.89 2.33
CA GLY A 13 9.10 17.53 2.94
C GLY A 13 10.43 16.99 2.43
N LEU A 14 10.54 15.68 2.24
CA LEU A 14 11.72 15.01 1.69
C LEU A 14 11.89 15.36 0.20
N GLN A 15 10.80 15.39 -0.58
CA GLN A 15 10.84 15.83 -1.98
C GLN A 15 11.31 17.28 -2.12
N ARG A 16 10.81 18.20 -1.27
CA ARG A 16 11.27 19.60 -1.25
C ARG A 16 12.75 19.71 -0.90
N GLN A 17 13.24 18.91 0.04
CA GLN A 17 14.67 18.89 0.39
C GLN A 17 15.53 18.42 -0.79
N LEU A 18 15.11 17.38 -1.52
CA LEU A 18 15.85 16.91 -2.71
C LEU A 18 15.84 17.91 -3.87
N ALA A 19 14.81 18.75 -3.95
CA ALA A 19 14.74 19.82 -4.93
C ALA A 19 15.75 20.96 -4.66
N ASN A 20 16.31 21.05 -3.45
CA ASN A 20 17.31 22.06 -3.13
C ASN A 20 18.67 21.73 -3.81
N PRO A 21 19.16 22.55 -4.76
CA PRO A 21 20.45 22.31 -5.40
C PRO A 21 21.64 22.52 -4.48
N SER A 22 21.49 23.27 -3.38
CA SER A 22 22.57 23.55 -2.43
C SER A 22 22.81 22.40 -1.44
N LEU A 23 22.07 21.30 -1.55
CA LEU A 23 22.18 20.16 -0.65
C LEU A 23 23.49 19.41 -0.90
N SER A 24 24.27 19.17 0.16
CA SER A 24 25.52 18.40 0.06
C SER A 24 25.25 16.99 -0.48
N ILE A 25 26.24 16.36 -1.10
CA ILE A 25 26.09 15.00 -1.65
C ILE A 25 25.70 14.00 -0.55
N ASN A 26 26.32 14.11 0.64
CA ASN A 26 26.03 13.24 1.78
C ASN A 26 24.61 13.45 2.32
N ASP A 27 24.18 14.72 2.45
CA ASP A 27 22.82 15.02 2.91
C ASP A 27 21.78 14.60 1.88
N ARG A 28 22.07 14.78 0.59
CA ARG A 28 21.21 14.33 -0.51
C ARG A 28 21.00 12.83 -0.43
N ARG A 29 22.07 12.04 -0.33
CA ARG A 29 21.97 10.58 -0.20
C ARG A 29 21.16 10.16 1.03
N ARG A 30 21.34 10.84 2.16
CA ARG A 30 20.54 10.59 3.38
C ARG A 30 19.05 10.85 3.15
N VAL A 31 18.71 11.98 2.52
CA VAL A 31 17.30 12.34 2.23
C VAL A 31 16.69 11.37 1.21
N GLU A 32 17.44 10.93 0.20
CA GLU A 32 16.96 9.94 -0.76
C GLU A 32 16.63 8.61 -0.07
N VAL A 33 17.48 8.14 0.86
CA VAL A 33 17.22 6.91 1.64
C VAL A 33 15.96 7.07 2.48
N GLN A 34 15.83 8.18 3.20
CA GLN A 34 14.63 8.48 4.01
C GLN A 34 13.36 8.52 3.17
N LEU A 35 13.44 9.04 1.94
CA LEU A 35 12.31 9.06 1.01
C LEU A 35 11.88 7.65 0.63
N VAL A 36 12.84 6.78 0.29
CA VAL A 36 12.57 5.38 -0.07
C VAL A 36 11.99 4.61 1.13
N GLU A 37 12.52 4.81 2.34
CA GLU A 37 11.99 4.18 3.57
C GLU A 37 10.56 4.65 3.87
N THR A 38 10.30 5.94 3.68
CA THR A 38 8.95 6.50 3.86
C THR A 38 7.96 5.89 2.87
N LEU A 39 8.35 5.78 1.59
CA LEU A 39 7.54 5.13 0.56
C LEU A 39 7.29 3.65 0.86
N LYS A 40 8.31 2.90 1.28
CA LYS A 40 8.16 1.50 1.73
C LYS A 40 7.12 1.38 2.83
N GLY A 41 7.21 2.23 3.86
CA GLY A 41 6.26 2.24 4.96
C GLY A 41 4.84 2.66 4.57
N MET A 42 4.69 3.57 3.59
CA MET A 42 3.38 3.94 3.04
C MET A 42 2.75 2.79 2.25
N TYR A 43 3.49 2.20 1.31
CA TYR A 43 3.00 1.10 0.50
C TYR A 43 2.68 -0.14 1.33
N LYS A 44 3.50 -0.46 2.34
CA LYS A 44 3.21 -1.54 3.28
C LYS A 44 1.86 -1.34 3.98
N ARG A 45 1.62 -0.14 4.53
CA ARG A 45 0.34 0.17 5.19
C ARG A 45 -0.85 0.11 4.23
N GLN A 46 -0.67 0.56 2.98
CA GLN A 46 -1.71 0.46 1.95
C GLN A 46 -2.05 -1.00 1.64
N GLN A 47 -1.06 -1.86 1.51
CA GLN A 47 -1.25 -3.30 1.29
C GLN A 47 -1.93 -3.97 2.49
N GLU A 48 -1.48 -3.66 3.72
CA GLU A 48 -2.09 -4.16 4.95
C GLU A 48 -3.56 -3.74 5.09
N ALA A 49 -3.90 -2.49 4.75
CA ALA A 49 -5.28 -2.02 4.77
C ALA A 49 -6.18 -2.84 3.84
N LEU A 50 -5.73 -3.10 2.60
CA LEU A 50 -6.50 -3.90 1.64
C LEU A 50 -6.70 -5.36 2.09
N ILE A 51 -5.67 -5.94 2.71
CA ILE A 51 -5.76 -7.29 3.27
C ILE A 51 -6.74 -7.32 4.44
N ASN A 52 -6.68 -6.34 5.33
CA ASN A 52 -7.60 -6.23 6.47
C ASN A 52 -9.05 -6.04 6.02
N ASP A 53 -9.29 -5.17 5.04
CA ASP A 53 -10.61 -5.00 4.43
C ASP A 53 -11.14 -6.32 3.87
N GLU A 54 -10.29 -7.13 3.24
CA GLU A 54 -10.71 -8.43 2.70
C GLU A 54 -10.99 -9.46 3.78
N ILE A 55 -10.26 -9.43 4.90
CA ILE A 55 -10.55 -10.23 6.09
C ILE A 55 -11.92 -9.84 6.68
N GLU A 56 -12.24 -8.55 6.76
CA GLU A 56 -13.54 -8.09 7.23
C GLU A 56 -14.68 -8.52 6.29
N ARG A 57 -14.47 -8.44 4.96
CA ARG A 57 -15.43 -8.97 3.98
C ARG A 57 -15.63 -10.47 4.16
N GLU A 58 -14.56 -11.21 4.42
CA GLU A 58 -14.63 -12.65 4.67
C GLU A 58 -15.48 -12.99 5.90
N GLN A 59 -15.30 -12.24 7.00
CA GLN A 59 -16.13 -12.39 8.19
C GLN A 59 -17.61 -12.13 7.89
N LYS A 60 -17.93 -11.06 7.14
CA LYS A 60 -19.31 -10.75 6.71
C LYS A 60 -19.90 -11.88 5.87
N ARG A 61 -19.13 -12.44 4.92
CA ARG A 61 -19.56 -13.58 4.09
C ARG A 61 -19.86 -14.83 4.93
N CYS A 62 -19.02 -15.13 5.91
CA CYS A 62 -19.25 -16.24 6.85
C CYS A 62 -20.55 -16.07 7.64
N VAL A 63 -20.84 -14.85 8.11
CA VAL A 63 -22.11 -14.53 8.77
C VAL A 63 -23.29 -14.71 7.82
N SER A 64 -23.23 -14.15 6.61
CA SER A 64 -24.29 -14.29 5.60
C SER A 64 -24.56 -15.75 5.23
N MET A 65 -23.50 -16.57 5.06
CA MET A 65 -23.64 -18.02 4.80
C MET A 65 -24.32 -18.77 5.95
N ARG A 66 -24.07 -18.37 7.20
CA ARG A 66 -24.67 -18.99 8.39
C ARG A 66 -26.13 -18.62 8.56
N LEU A 67 -26.50 -17.39 8.22
CA LEU A 67 -27.86 -16.88 8.35
C LEU A 67 -28.79 -17.38 7.24
N GLU A 68 -28.26 -17.74 6.07
CA GLU A 68 -29.05 -18.27 4.96
C GLU A 68 -29.53 -19.69 5.27
N GLN A 69 -30.85 -19.88 5.26
CA GLN A 69 -31.50 -21.15 5.58
C GLN A 69 -31.76 -22.00 4.33
N SER A 70 -31.95 -21.36 3.16
CA SER A 70 -32.26 -22.04 1.91
C SER A 70 -31.00 -22.60 1.26
N GLU A 71 -31.02 -23.86 0.86
CA GLU A 71 -29.92 -24.47 0.10
C GLU A 71 -29.70 -23.77 -1.26
N MET A 72 -30.77 -23.34 -1.93
CA MET A 72 -30.66 -22.52 -3.15
C MET A 72 -30.03 -21.16 -2.86
N GLY A 73 -30.40 -20.54 -1.73
CA GLY A 73 -29.81 -19.28 -1.26
C GLY A 73 -28.31 -19.43 -0.98
N LYS A 74 -27.92 -20.49 -0.27
CA LYS A 74 -26.51 -20.82 0.00
C LYS A 74 -25.72 -21.03 -1.29
N ALA A 75 -26.27 -21.76 -2.25
CA ALA A 75 -25.62 -22.00 -3.55
C ALA A 75 -25.45 -20.69 -4.36
N ARG A 76 -26.40 -19.75 -4.27
CA ARG A 76 -26.27 -18.42 -4.88
C ARG A 76 -25.18 -17.59 -4.19
N LEU A 77 -25.20 -17.52 -2.86
CA LEU A 77 -24.20 -16.79 -2.08
C LEU A 77 -22.79 -17.35 -2.30
N LYS A 78 -22.61 -18.68 -2.32
CA LYS A 78 -21.31 -19.29 -2.61
C LYS A 78 -20.73 -18.84 -3.95
N ARG A 79 -21.56 -18.81 -5.00
CA ARG A 79 -21.13 -18.37 -6.34
C ARG A 79 -20.77 -16.88 -6.35
N GLN A 80 -21.61 -16.05 -5.75
CA GLN A 80 -21.34 -14.62 -5.61
C GLN A 80 -20.04 -14.37 -4.85
N PHE A 81 -19.88 -14.97 -3.68
CA PHE A 81 -18.70 -14.83 -2.83
C PHE A 81 -17.43 -15.36 -3.48
N HIS A 82 -17.51 -16.40 -4.30
CA HIS A 82 -16.37 -16.87 -5.08
C HIS A 82 -15.93 -15.81 -6.10
N SER A 83 -16.87 -15.26 -6.86
CA SER A 83 -16.57 -14.19 -7.83
C SER A 83 -15.99 -12.95 -7.15
N GLU A 84 -16.55 -12.54 -6.02
CA GLU A 84 -16.06 -11.39 -5.25
C GLU A 84 -14.63 -11.63 -4.72
N ARG A 85 -14.34 -12.83 -4.19
CA ARG A 85 -12.98 -13.17 -3.73
C ARG A 85 -11.96 -13.10 -4.86
N GLU A 86 -12.27 -13.65 -6.03
CA GLU A 86 -11.36 -13.59 -7.17
C GLU A 86 -11.12 -12.13 -7.62
N GLN A 87 -12.17 -11.31 -7.62
CA GLN A 87 -12.05 -9.89 -7.94
C GLN A 87 -11.13 -9.16 -6.93
N TYR A 88 -11.38 -9.29 -5.62
CA TYR A 88 -10.59 -8.59 -4.61
C TYR A 88 -9.16 -9.12 -4.54
N ARG A 89 -8.95 -10.43 -4.71
CA ARG A 89 -7.62 -11.02 -4.84
C ARG A 89 -6.85 -10.39 -6.00
N GLY A 90 -7.47 -10.27 -7.18
CA GLY A 90 -6.85 -9.63 -8.33
C GLY A 90 -6.52 -8.14 -8.09
N GLN A 91 -7.38 -7.41 -7.38
CA GLN A 91 -7.12 -6.02 -7.00
C GLN A 91 -5.94 -5.89 -6.02
N ILE A 92 -5.88 -6.76 -5.01
CA ILE A 92 -4.79 -6.78 -4.03
C ILE A 92 -3.45 -7.04 -4.72
N GLU A 93 -3.38 -8.05 -5.60
CA GLU A 93 -2.14 -8.36 -6.32
C GLU A 93 -1.72 -7.22 -7.25
N ARG A 94 -2.66 -6.63 -8.00
CA ARG A 94 -2.36 -5.46 -8.84
C ARG A 94 -1.77 -4.30 -8.02
N ILE A 95 -2.35 -3.98 -6.87
CA ILE A 95 -1.86 -2.88 -6.03
C ILE A 95 -0.49 -3.21 -5.43
N LYS A 96 -0.23 -4.47 -5.06
CA LYS A 96 1.11 -4.90 -4.62
C LYS A 96 2.14 -4.70 -5.73
N GLU A 97 1.82 -5.09 -6.96
CA GLU A 97 2.69 -4.89 -8.13
C GLU A 97 2.93 -3.41 -8.40
N GLU A 98 1.88 -2.59 -8.44
CA GLU A 98 1.98 -1.13 -8.63
C GLU A 98 2.87 -0.48 -7.57
N CYS A 99 2.70 -0.83 -6.30
CA CYS A 99 3.55 -0.36 -5.20
C CYS A 99 5.01 -0.76 -5.40
N SER A 100 5.24 -2.00 -5.82
CA SER A 100 6.59 -2.54 -6.02
C SER A 100 7.29 -1.85 -7.20
N MET A 101 6.57 -1.65 -8.31
CA MET A 101 7.06 -0.90 -9.46
C MET A 101 7.36 0.56 -9.12
N ALA A 102 6.47 1.24 -8.40
CA ALA A 102 6.67 2.63 -7.99
C ALA A 102 7.89 2.78 -7.07
N LEU A 103 8.10 1.83 -6.16
CA LEU A 103 9.28 1.78 -5.31
C LEU A 103 10.57 1.54 -6.12
N ALA A 104 10.56 0.56 -7.03
CA ALA A 104 11.70 0.25 -7.89
C ALA A 104 12.06 1.44 -8.80
N ALA A 105 11.08 2.10 -9.41
CA ALA A 105 11.28 3.30 -10.22
C ALA A 105 11.89 4.44 -9.40
N THR A 106 11.46 4.60 -8.15
CA THR A 106 12.04 5.61 -7.25
C THR A 106 13.49 5.28 -6.88
N MET A 107 13.79 4.02 -6.57
CA MET A 107 15.16 3.58 -6.29
C MET A 107 16.07 3.75 -7.52
N ALA A 108 15.56 3.46 -8.73
CA ALA A 108 16.28 3.66 -9.99
C ALA A 108 16.60 5.15 -10.22
N LYS A 109 15.64 6.05 -9.98
CA LYS A 109 15.83 7.51 -10.10
C LYS A 109 17.01 8.03 -9.28
N PHE A 110 17.26 7.44 -8.12
CA PHE A 110 18.35 7.82 -7.22
C PHE A 110 19.58 6.90 -7.32
N ASN A 111 19.69 6.09 -8.38
CA ASN A 111 20.78 5.14 -8.59
C ASN A 111 21.04 4.19 -7.39
N MET A 112 19.99 3.80 -6.66
CA MET A 112 20.08 2.92 -5.49
C MET A 112 20.01 1.42 -5.80
N LEU A 113 19.91 1.06 -7.08
CA LEU A 113 19.82 -0.33 -7.54
C LEU A 113 21.18 -0.89 -8.01
N ARG A 114 22.29 -0.20 -7.69
CA ARG A 114 23.66 -0.62 -8.02
C ARG A 114 24.37 -1.19 -6.81
#